data_AF-Q8BUH3-F1
#
_entry.id   AF-Q8BUH3-F1
#
_cell.length_a   1.000
_cell.length_b   1.000
_cell.length_c   1.000
_cell.angle_alpha   90.00
_cell.angle_beta   90.00
_cell.angle_gamma   90.00
#
_symmetry.space_group_name_H-M   'P 1'
#
loop_
_entity.id
_entity.type
_entity.pdbx_description
1 polymer ?
#
loop_
_entity_poly.entity_id
_entity_poly.type
_entity_poly.pdbx_seq_one_letter_code
_entity_poly.pdbx_strand_id
1 'polypeptide(L)'
;MAAPESAPALSPGSADEEETILYDLLVNTEWPPETEVQLRGNRKHGASFIITKAIRDHLLFLRQYIWYSPAPFLLPDGLVRLVNKQINWHLVLANNGKLLAAVQDQCVEIRSAKDDFTSIIGKCQVPKDPKPQWRRVAWSYDCTLLAYAESTGTVRVFDLMGSELFVIAPASVFAGDLSYAIAGLVFLEYKASAQWSAELLVINYRGELRSYLVSVGTNQSYQESHSFSFSGHYPHGINTAIYHPGHRLLLVGGCETAELGISKAASCGLSAWRVLSGSPYYKQVTNGGDRVTEVPKTLGLLKLLSVKLSPRLGQEQDGIFKMGLSPDGSLLAAIHFSGKLSIWAIPSLKQQGVWRQDEQPGYNELNPDWRLSPE
;
A
#
# COMPACT_ATOMS: atom_id res chain seq x y z
N MET A 1 32.72 55.49 44.86
CA MET A 1 32.62 55.47 46.34
C MET A 1 31.52 54.48 46.66
N ALA A 2 31.88 53.21 46.82
CA ALA A 2 32.15 52.57 48.11
C ALA A 2 30.86 52.39 48.95
N ALA A 3 30.48 51.11 49.11
CA ALA A 3 29.50 50.55 50.05
C ALA A 3 29.91 50.81 51.53
N PRO A 4 29.30 50.24 52.60
CA PRO A 4 28.26 49.18 52.65
C PRO A 4 27.22 49.25 53.80
N GLU A 5 26.35 48.22 53.82
CA GLU A 5 25.74 47.45 54.95
C GLU A 5 24.98 48.12 56.11
N SER A 6 23.76 47.62 56.37
CA SER A 6 23.46 46.76 57.55
C SER A 6 21.98 46.29 57.59
N ALA A 7 21.75 45.00 57.84
CA ALA A 7 20.44 44.40 58.19
C ALA A 7 20.08 44.66 59.69
N PRO A 8 18.88 44.34 60.23
CA PRO A 8 18.41 42.95 60.42
C PRO A 8 16.88 42.73 60.33
N ALA A 9 16.45 41.51 60.68
CA ALA A 9 15.16 40.87 60.43
C ALA A 9 14.19 40.77 61.63
N LEU A 10 12.99 40.22 61.33
CA LEU A 10 12.04 39.40 62.13
C LEU A 10 10.87 40.03 62.95
N SER A 11 9.66 39.94 62.37
CA SER A 11 8.38 39.27 62.84
C SER A 11 7.72 39.62 64.20
N PRO A 12 6.44 39.20 64.47
CA PRO A 12 5.27 38.85 63.63
C PRO A 12 3.95 39.52 64.11
N GLY A 13 2.81 39.29 63.42
CA GLY A 13 1.50 39.23 64.08
C GLY A 13 0.29 39.89 63.41
N SER A 14 -0.66 39.03 63.00
CA SER A 14 -2.13 39.14 63.03
C SER A 14 -2.91 40.17 62.19
N ALA A 15 -3.66 39.58 61.24
CA ALA A 15 -5.13 39.67 61.04
C ALA A 15 -5.77 40.90 60.37
N ASP A 16 -6.73 40.55 59.51
CA ASP A 16 -7.78 41.38 58.88
C ASP A 16 -7.28 42.32 57.76
N GLU A 17 -7.91 42.44 56.59
CA GLU A 17 -9.27 42.21 56.15
C GLU A 17 -9.28 42.21 54.60
N GLU A 18 -10.28 41.53 54.02
CA GLU A 18 -10.96 41.83 52.73
C GLU A 18 -10.12 42.07 51.45
N GLU A 19 -10.38 41.25 50.41
CA GLU A 19 -10.82 41.81 49.11
C GLU A 19 -11.22 40.73 48.09
N THR A 20 -12.48 40.87 47.65
CA THR A 20 -12.99 40.64 46.29
C THR A 20 -12.96 39.23 45.69
N ILE A 21 -13.97 38.43 46.07
CA ILE A 21 -14.35 37.22 45.36
C ILE A 21 -15.09 37.62 44.07
N LEU A 22 -14.51 37.33 42.89
CA LEU A 22 -15.22 37.34 41.61
C LEU A 22 -16.10 36.09 41.52
N TYR A 23 -17.40 36.28 41.36
CA TYR A 23 -18.34 35.19 41.07
C TYR A 23 -18.30 34.85 39.58
N ASP A 24 -17.95 33.60 39.25
CA ASP A 24 -18.15 33.02 37.92
C ASP A 24 -19.66 32.91 37.63
N LEU A 25 -20.16 33.81 36.79
CA LEU A 25 -21.56 33.86 36.37
C LEU A 25 -21.78 32.82 35.25
N LEU A 26 -22.06 31.57 35.64
CA LEU A 26 -22.51 30.52 34.73
C LEU A 26 -23.94 30.83 34.26
N VAL A 27 -24.08 31.46 33.09
CA VAL A 27 -25.37 31.64 32.44
C VAL A 27 -25.79 30.31 31.81
N ASN A 28 -26.60 29.55 32.54
CA ASN A 28 -27.33 28.41 31.98
C ASN A 28 -28.50 28.97 31.16
N THR A 29 -28.39 28.96 29.83
CA THR A 29 -29.54 29.20 28.95
C THR A 29 -30.43 27.96 28.94
N GLU A 30 -31.40 27.91 29.85
CA GLU A 30 -32.49 26.95 29.80
C GLU A 30 -33.47 27.33 28.68
N TRP A 31 -33.63 26.45 27.70
CA TRP A 31 -34.67 26.61 26.68
C TRP A 31 -36.06 26.48 27.34
N PRO A 32 -36.98 27.44 27.16
CA PRO A 32 -38.33 27.28 27.67
C PRO A 32 -39.03 26.12 26.94
N PRO A 33 -39.82 25.30 27.65
CA PRO A 33 -40.59 24.24 27.00
C PRO A 33 -41.63 24.89 26.08
N GLU A 34 -41.59 24.55 24.79
CA GLU A 34 -42.60 25.00 23.84
C GLU A 34 -43.96 24.43 24.23
N THR A 35 -44.93 25.33 24.41
CA THR A 35 -46.30 25.05 24.82
C THR A 35 -47.02 24.22 23.76
N GLU A 36 -47.44 23.01 24.13
CA GLU A 36 -48.30 22.16 23.30
C GLU A 36 -49.66 22.85 23.05
N VAL A 37 -49.94 23.21 21.79
CA VAL A 37 -51.28 23.59 21.35
C VAL A 37 -52.03 22.32 20.93
N GLN A 38 -52.97 21.90 21.76
CA GLN A 38 -53.89 20.79 21.48
C GLN A 38 -54.79 21.08 20.27
N LEU A 39 -54.67 20.27 19.22
CA LEU A 39 -55.74 20.09 18.23
C LEU A 39 -56.57 18.86 18.62
N ARG A 40 -57.81 19.13 19.00
CA ARG A 40 -58.85 18.17 19.41
C ARG A 40 -59.13 17.15 18.29
N GLY A 41 -58.70 15.89 18.48
CA GLY A 41 -58.92 14.80 17.52
C GLY A 41 -58.78 13.40 18.11
N ASN A 42 -59.86 12.92 18.72
CA ASN A 42 -60.31 11.52 18.91
C ASN A 42 -59.30 10.34 18.95
N ARG A 43 -59.12 9.77 20.16
CA ARG A 43 -59.11 8.31 20.50
C ARG A 43 -58.27 7.33 19.65
N LYS A 44 -57.15 6.84 20.23
CA LYS A 44 -56.88 5.45 20.73
C LYS A 44 -55.41 4.99 20.53
N HIS A 45 -54.81 4.52 21.63
CA HIS A 45 -53.72 3.52 21.77
C HIS A 45 -52.34 3.85 21.18
N GLY A 46 -51.34 4.08 22.04
CA GLY A 46 -49.97 4.35 21.61
C GLY A 46 -48.89 4.23 22.69
N ALA A 47 -48.97 3.24 23.57
CA ALA A 47 -47.90 2.93 24.52
C ALA A 47 -47.01 1.80 24.00
N SER A 48 -46.21 2.07 22.97
CA SER A 48 -45.13 1.15 22.51
C SER A 48 -44.08 1.75 21.56
N PHE A 49 -44.18 3.03 21.18
CA PHE A 49 -43.34 3.60 20.12
C PHE A 49 -42.12 4.44 20.57
N ILE A 50 -41.99 4.79 21.86
CA ILE A 50 -40.89 5.64 22.32
C ILE A 50 -39.67 4.83 22.80
N ILE A 51 -39.88 3.69 23.47
CA ILE A 51 -38.77 2.83 23.96
C ILE A 51 -38.11 2.04 22.81
N THR A 52 -38.86 1.74 21.73
CA THR A 52 -38.34 1.06 20.54
C THR A 52 -37.49 1.96 19.64
N LYS A 53 -37.61 3.29 19.73
CA LYS A 53 -36.87 4.21 18.87
C LYS A 53 -35.43 4.43 19.35
N ALA A 54 -35.21 4.60 20.66
CA ALA A 54 -33.87 4.75 21.23
C ALA A 54 -33.00 3.50 21.06
N ILE A 55 -33.58 2.30 21.22
CA ILE A 55 -32.88 1.02 21.02
C ILE A 55 -32.59 0.79 19.53
N ARG A 56 -33.53 1.15 18.64
CA ARG A 56 -33.35 1.03 17.19
C ARG A 56 -32.31 2.01 16.65
N ASP A 57 -32.27 3.23 17.15
CA ASP A 57 -31.29 4.23 16.72
C ASP A 57 -29.88 3.85 17.22
N HIS A 58 -29.74 3.31 18.44
CA HIS A 58 -28.44 2.78 18.90
C HIS A 58 -27.99 1.53 18.12
N LEU A 59 -28.93 0.63 17.77
CA LEU A 59 -28.64 -0.52 16.89
C LEU A 59 -28.31 -0.09 15.46
N LEU A 60 -28.92 0.99 14.94
CA LEU A 60 -28.62 1.55 13.62
C LEU A 60 -27.28 2.29 13.61
N PHE A 61 -26.91 2.95 14.71
CA PHE A 61 -25.58 3.52 14.90
C PHE A 61 -24.52 2.41 15.00
N LEU A 62 -24.75 1.34 15.76
CA LEU A 62 -23.88 0.16 15.76
C LEU A 62 -23.82 -0.52 14.39
N ARG A 63 -24.94 -0.60 13.66
CA ARG A 63 -24.98 -1.16 12.31
C ARG A 63 -24.27 -0.26 11.29
N GLN A 64 -24.37 1.06 11.42
CA GLN A 64 -23.56 2.02 10.65
C GLN A 64 -22.09 1.92 11.05
N TYR A 65 -21.74 1.74 12.32
CA TYR A 65 -20.35 1.60 12.74
C TYR A 65 -19.74 0.27 12.27
N ILE A 66 -20.51 -0.82 12.26
CA ILE A 66 -20.10 -2.13 11.72
C ILE A 66 -20.03 -2.10 10.18
N TRP A 67 -20.83 -1.25 9.52
CA TRP A 67 -20.87 -1.14 8.05
C TRP A 67 -19.91 -0.07 7.48
N TYR A 68 -19.56 0.94 8.28
CA TYR A 68 -18.69 2.07 7.93
C TYR A 68 -17.36 2.08 8.68
N SER A 69 -17.07 1.09 9.54
CA SER A 69 -15.70 0.82 9.93
C SER A 69 -15.05 0.09 8.76
N PRO A 70 -14.12 0.71 7.99
CA PRO A 70 -13.33 -0.05 7.06
C PRO A 70 -12.58 -1.07 7.89
N ALA A 71 -12.92 -2.35 7.75
CA ALA A 71 -12.12 -3.41 8.36
C ALA A 71 -10.65 -3.12 8.03
N PRO A 72 -9.75 -3.08 9.02
CA PRO A 72 -8.36 -2.80 8.75
C PRO A 72 -7.89 -3.85 7.75
N PHE A 73 -7.41 -3.38 6.60
CA PHE A 73 -6.82 -4.27 5.62
C PHE A 73 -5.52 -4.77 6.24
N LEU A 74 -5.45 -6.08 6.47
CA LEU A 74 -4.29 -6.71 7.06
C LEU A 74 -3.41 -7.26 5.94
N LEU A 75 -2.15 -6.84 5.94
CA LEU A 75 -1.14 -7.41 5.06
C LEU A 75 -0.88 -8.86 5.45
N PRO A 76 -0.54 -9.73 4.48
CA PRO A 76 -0.15 -11.11 4.79
C PRO A 76 1.05 -11.15 5.73
N ASP A 77 0.96 -11.94 6.81
CA ASP A 77 2.04 -12.03 7.82
C ASP A 77 3.37 -12.47 7.21
N GLY A 78 3.32 -13.41 6.26
CA GLY A 78 4.49 -13.89 5.51
C GLY A 78 5.19 -12.78 4.73
N LEU A 79 4.43 -11.83 4.15
CA LEU A 79 4.97 -10.66 3.47
C LEU A 79 5.67 -9.74 4.47
N VAL A 80 4.97 -9.36 5.53
CA VAL A 80 5.49 -8.40 6.53
C VAL A 80 6.77 -8.94 7.16
N ARG A 81 6.79 -10.22 7.54
CA ARG A 81 7.98 -10.89 8.09
C ARG A 81 9.15 -10.83 7.12
N LEU A 82 8.94 -11.14 5.84
CA LEU A 82 10.00 -11.17 4.83
C LEU A 82 10.53 -9.79 4.46
N VAL A 83 9.66 -8.79 4.32
CA VAL A 83 10.09 -7.40 4.08
C VAL A 83 10.91 -6.91 5.27
N ASN A 84 10.49 -7.22 6.49
CA ASN A 84 11.19 -6.77 7.69
C ASN A 84 12.58 -7.39 7.92
N LYS A 85 12.94 -8.43 7.15
CA LYS A 85 14.28 -9.05 7.15
C LYS A 85 15.20 -8.47 6.07
N GLN A 86 14.68 -7.65 5.16
CA GLN A 86 15.50 -7.05 4.11
C GLN A 86 16.42 -5.97 4.68
N ILE A 87 17.55 -5.75 4.01
CA ILE A 87 18.40 -4.59 4.30
C ILE A 87 17.65 -3.29 3.96
N ASN A 88 17.93 -2.23 4.72
CA ASN A 88 17.28 -0.93 4.52
C ASN A 88 17.68 -0.26 3.19
N TRP A 89 18.86 -0.62 2.67
CA TRP A 89 19.43 -0.01 1.47
C TRP A 89 18.90 -0.68 0.21
N HIS A 90 18.53 0.14 -0.78
CA HIS A 90 18.08 -0.35 -2.08
C HIS A 90 19.04 0.12 -3.17
N LEU A 91 19.46 -0.82 -4.01
CA LEU A 91 20.34 -0.57 -5.15
C LEU A 91 19.57 -0.91 -6.42
N VAL A 92 19.31 0.10 -7.26
CA VAL A 92 18.54 -0.07 -8.50
C VAL A 92 19.33 0.48 -9.68
N LEU A 93 19.74 -0.43 -10.56
CA LEU A 93 20.41 -0.10 -11.81
C LEU A 93 19.38 0.40 -12.82
N ALA A 94 19.72 1.46 -13.55
CA ALA A 94 18.91 1.96 -14.65
C ALA A 94 18.92 0.97 -15.83
N ASN A 95 17.90 1.01 -16.68
CA ASN A 95 17.73 0.06 -17.79
C ASN A 95 18.90 0.07 -18.80
N ASN A 96 19.61 1.19 -18.91
CA ASN A 96 20.78 1.33 -19.78
C ASN A 96 22.09 0.78 -19.18
N GLY A 97 22.08 0.35 -17.92
CA GLY A 97 23.26 -0.13 -17.18
C GLY A 97 24.30 0.95 -16.83
N LYS A 98 24.01 2.23 -17.11
CA LYS A 98 24.97 3.34 -16.95
C LYS A 98 24.80 4.12 -15.65
N LEU A 99 23.67 3.98 -14.98
CA LEU A 99 23.33 4.72 -13.78
C LEU A 99 22.86 3.77 -12.69
N LEU A 100 23.25 4.06 -11.45
CA LEU A 100 22.84 3.32 -10.26
C LEU A 100 22.21 4.29 -9.26
N ALA A 101 20.99 3.99 -8.81
CA ALA A 101 20.38 4.65 -7.67
C ALA A 101 20.73 3.86 -6.40
N ALA A 102 21.40 4.50 -5.46
CA ALA A 102 21.71 3.96 -4.15
C ALA A 102 20.88 4.69 -3.08
N VAL A 103 19.86 4.01 -2.57
CA VAL A 103 18.96 4.52 -1.54
C VAL A 103 19.57 4.27 -0.16
N GLN A 104 19.88 5.36 0.54
CA GLN A 104 20.35 5.36 1.92
C GLN A 104 19.23 5.82 2.86
N ASP A 105 19.52 6.18 4.10
CA ASP A 105 18.49 6.51 5.10
C ASP A 105 17.78 7.85 4.83
N GLN A 106 18.50 8.86 4.37
CA GLN A 106 17.99 10.23 4.16
C GLN A 106 18.38 10.82 2.80
N CYS A 107 18.95 10.02 1.91
CA CYS A 107 19.23 10.47 0.55
C CYS A 107 19.20 9.30 -0.44
N VAL A 108 19.02 9.64 -1.72
CA VAL A 108 19.22 8.75 -2.85
C VAL A 108 20.36 9.30 -3.68
N GLU A 109 21.43 8.53 -3.83
CA GLU A 109 22.59 8.92 -4.62
C GLU A 109 22.52 8.30 -6.01
N ILE A 110 22.69 9.13 -7.02
CA ILE A 110 22.75 8.72 -8.43
C ILE A 110 24.21 8.62 -8.82
N ARG A 111 24.67 7.42 -9.18
CA ARG A 111 26.08 7.13 -9.49
C ARG A 111 26.28 6.68 -10.94
N SER A 112 27.44 6.99 -11.51
CA SER A 112 27.76 6.68 -12.91
C SER A 112 28.55 5.39 -13.08
N ALA A 113 28.23 4.57 -14.08
CA ALA A 113 29.07 3.45 -14.46
C ALA A 113 30.39 3.88 -15.16
N LYS A 114 30.55 5.16 -15.52
CA LYS A 114 31.75 5.66 -16.23
C LYS A 114 33.03 5.47 -15.43
N ASP A 115 32.93 5.45 -14.12
CA ASP A 115 34.03 5.33 -13.17
C ASP A 115 33.71 4.25 -12.13
N ASP A 116 33.16 3.11 -12.58
CA ASP A 116 32.81 1.97 -11.72
C ASP A 116 31.94 2.36 -10.51
N PHE A 117 31.02 3.31 -10.71
CA PHE A 117 30.09 3.84 -9.71
C PHE A 117 30.76 4.58 -8.54
N THR A 118 31.99 5.10 -8.71
CA THR A 118 32.62 5.90 -7.66
C THR A 118 32.08 7.33 -7.56
N SER A 119 31.69 7.93 -8.70
CA SER A 119 31.21 9.31 -8.77
C SER A 119 29.73 9.41 -8.49
N ILE A 120 29.36 10.43 -7.71
CA ILE A 120 27.98 10.83 -7.48
C ILE A 120 27.64 11.94 -8.48
N ILE A 121 26.72 11.65 -9.40
CA ILE A 121 26.20 12.60 -10.40
C ILE A 121 25.14 13.50 -9.78
N GLY A 122 24.28 12.94 -8.93
CA GLY A 122 23.15 13.63 -8.32
C GLY A 122 22.86 13.09 -6.93
N LYS A 123 22.34 13.95 -6.07
CA LYS A 123 21.98 13.58 -4.69
C LYS A 123 20.60 14.11 -4.33
N CYS A 124 19.63 13.21 -4.28
CA CYS A 124 18.27 13.52 -3.87
C CYS A 124 18.18 13.50 -2.35
N GLN A 125 17.73 14.60 -1.73
CA GLN A 125 17.42 14.60 -0.30
C GLN A 125 16.03 13.98 -0.09
N VAL A 126 15.91 13.04 0.84
CA VAL A 126 14.62 12.42 1.19
C VAL A 126 14.39 12.47 2.71
N PRO A 127 13.14 12.59 3.17
CA PRO A 127 12.84 12.50 4.59
C PRO A 127 13.25 11.14 5.17
N LYS A 128 13.47 11.13 6.49
CA LYS A 128 13.73 9.87 7.21
C LYS A 128 12.47 9.02 7.21
N ASP A 129 12.53 7.87 6.57
CA ASP A 129 11.42 6.92 6.46
C ASP A 129 11.27 6.10 7.77
N PRO A 130 10.05 5.97 8.35
CA PRO A 130 9.80 5.11 9.51
C PRO A 130 10.09 3.63 9.28
N LYS A 131 9.87 3.13 8.06
CA LYS A 131 10.05 1.72 7.67
C LYS A 131 10.82 1.62 6.35
N PRO A 132 12.15 1.84 6.37
CA PRO A 132 13.02 1.87 5.19
C PRO A 132 12.97 0.65 4.26
N GLN A 133 12.58 -0.51 4.78
CA GLN A 133 12.47 -1.77 4.03
C GLN A 133 11.30 -1.81 3.05
N TRP A 134 10.33 -0.91 3.23
CA TRP A 134 9.12 -0.83 2.41
C TRP A 134 9.26 0.13 1.23
N ARG A 135 10.44 0.72 1.08
CA ARG A 135 10.73 1.70 0.04
C ARG A 135 10.82 1.04 -1.32
N ARG A 136 10.47 1.79 -2.36
CA ARG A 136 10.66 1.36 -3.76
C ARG A 136 11.31 2.46 -4.56
N VAL A 137 12.09 2.05 -5.55
CA VAL A 137 12.72 2.97 -6.51
C VAL A 137 12.57 2.44 -7.92
N ALA A 138 12.28 3.35 -8.84
CA ALA A 138 12.15 3.04 -10.25
C ALA A 138 12.75 4.14 -11.12
N TRP A 139 13.45 3.74 -12.17
CA TRP A 139 13.96 4.64 -13.20
C TRP A 139 12.94 4.80 -14.32
N SER A 140 12.87 5.99 -14.91
CA SER A 140 12.18 6.15 -16.19
C SER A 140 12.91 5.42 -17.31
N TYR A 141 12.18 5.11 -18.37
CA TYR A 141 12.70 4.36 -19.51
C TYR A 141 13.89 5.07 -20.19
N ASP A 142 13.83 6.39 -20.30
CA ASP A 142 14.88 7.26 -20.82
C ASP A 142 16.00 7.56 -19.81
N CYS A 143 15.87 7.02 -18.59
CA CYS A 143 16.80 7.22 -17.48
C CYS A 143 16.99 8.69 -17.08
N THR A 144 15.99 9.55 -17.29
CA THR A 144 16.05 10.99 -16.93
C THR A 144 15.37 11.31 -15.60
N LEU A 145 14.47 10.43 -15.15
CA LEU A 145 13.70 10.57 -13.93
C LEU A 145 13.95 9.39 -12.99
N LEU A 146 13.87 9.71 -11.70
CA LEU A 146 13.93 8.73 -10.62
C LEU A 146 12.72 8.90 -9.73
N ALA A 147 11.89 7.86 -9.63
CA ALA A 147 10.79 7.81 -8.67
C ALA A 147 11.24 7.05 -7.42
N TYR A 148 10.92 7.61 -6.25
CA TYR A 148 11.18 7.06 -4.94
C TYR A 148 9.89 7.03 -4.15
N ALA A 149 9.53 5.86 -3.62
CA ALA A 149 8.35 5.66 -2.79
C ALA A 149 8.75 5.35 -1.35
N GLU A 150 8.12 6.05 -0.41
CA GLU A 150 8.25 5.88 1.04
C GLU A 150 7.30 4.79 1.57
N SER A 151 7.53 4.31 2.80
CA SER A 151 6.64 3.37 3.48
C SER A 151 5.24 3.93 3.75
N THR A 152 5.07 5.26 3.68
CA THR A 152 3.80 5.96 3.86
C THR A 152 2.92 5.91 2.60
N GLY A 153 3.46 5.45 1.47
CA GLY A 153 2.82 5.52 0.17
C GLY A 153 3.09 6.82 -0.59
N THR A 154 3.80 7.78 0.02
CA THR A 154 4.23 9.01 -0.66
C THR A 154 5.25 8.69 -1.74
N VAL A 155 5.07 9.24 -2.94
CA VAL A 155 6.01 9.06 -4.05
C VAL A 155 6.61 10.41 -4.42
N ARG A 156 7.94 10.48 -4.43
CA ARG A 156 8.72 11.64 -4.87
C ARG A 156 9.36 11.34 -6.21
N VAL A 157 9.35 12.31 -7.11
CA VAL A 157 10.03 12.19 -8.41
C VAL A 157 11.14 13.22 -8.50
N PHE A 158 12.32 12.75 -8.88
CA PHE A 158 13.54 13.54 -9.00
C PHE A 158 14.05 13.55 -10.43
N ASP A 159 14.77 14.61 -10.78
CA ASP A 159 15.61 14.64 -11.99
C ASP A 159 16.96 13.94 -11.76
N LEU A 160 17.76 13.84 -12.82
CA LEU A 160 19.12 13.29 -12.76
C LEU A 160 20.10 14.09 -11.90
N MET A 161 19.85 15.39 -11.68
CA MET A 161 20.70 16.25 -10.86
C MET A 161 20.39 16.09 -9.36
N GLY A 162 19.28 15.44 -9.03
CA GLY A 162 18.79 15.21 -7.67
C GLY A 162 17.78 16.25 -7.19
N SER A 163 17.27 17.11 -8.07
CA SER A 163 16.23 18.08 -7.73
C SER A 163 14.88 17.38 -7.59
N GLU A 164 14.15 17.67 -6.51
CA GLU A 164 12.77 17.20 -6.34
C GLU A 164 11.86 17.97 -7.29
N LEU A 165 11.19 17.26 -8.20
CA LEU A 165 10.29 17.87 -9.18
C LEU A 165 8.88 18.05 -8.59
N PHE A 166 8.36 16.99 -7.96
CA PHE A 166 7.04 16.99 -7.31
C PHE A 166 6.87 15.78 -6.40
N VAL A 167 5.85 15.86 -5.54
CA VAL A 167 5.48 14.84 -4.56
C VAL A 167 4.02 14.43 -4.80
N ILE A 168 3.80 13.13 -4.96
CA ILE A 168 2.47 12.53 -5.06
C ILE A 168 2.11 11.99 -3.68
N ALA A 169 1.15 12.64 -3.03
CA ALA A 169 0.61 12.21 -1.74
C ALA A 169 -0.44 11.10 -1.93
N PRO A 170 -0.56 10.15 -0.97
CA PRO A 170 -1.64 9.17 -0.97
C PRO A 170 -2.98 9.89 -0.75
N ALA A 171 -4.08 9.37 -1.33
CA ALA A 171 -5.40 9.99 -1.15
C ALA A 171 -5.99 9.86 0.26
N SER A 172 -5.58 8.84 0.99
CA SER A 172 -6.03 8.58 2.37
C SER A 172 -4.86 7.92 3.09
N VAL A 173 -4.48 8.47 4.23
CA VAL A 173 -3.40 7.91 5.06
C VAL A 173 -3.96 7.67 6.44
N PHE A 174 -3.95 6.40 6.85
CA PHE A 174 -4.01 6.06 8.26
C PHE A 174 -2.57 5.95 8.77
N ALA A 175 -2.22 6.74 9.79
CA ALA A 175 -0.86 6.74 10.31
C ALA A 175 -0.44 5.32 10.75
N GLY A 176 0.65 4.82 10.18
CA GLY A 176 1.17 3.48 10.48
C GLY A 176 0.60 2.33 9.64
N ASP A 177 -0.35 2.58 8.74
CA ASP A 177 -0.89 1.55 7.85
C ASP A 177 0.03 1.32 6.63
N LEU A 178 0.82 0.24 6.67
CA LEU A 178 1.75 -0.15 5.62
C LEU A 178 1.06 -0.66 4.34
N SER A 179 -0.26 -0.86 4.34
CA SER A 179 -0.98 -1.29 3.13
C SER A 179 -1.00 -0.23 2.03
N TYR A 180 -0.79 1.04 2.40
CA TYR A 180 -0.61 2.16 1.45
C TYR A 180 0.80 2.26 0.89
N ALA A 181 1.77 1.52 1.43
CA ALA A 181 3.11 1.43 0.85
C ALA A 181 3.03 0.84 -0.58
N ILE A 182 4.06 1.12 -1.38
CA ILE A 182 4.04 0.81 -2.80
C ILE A 182 4.57 -0.61 -3.06
N ALA A 183 3.74 -1.46 -3.65
CA ALA A 183 4.07 -2.82 -4.08
C ALA A 183 4.67 -2.86 -5.50
N GLY A 184 4.32 -1.89 -6.34
CA GLY A 184 4.83 -1.72 -7.70
C GLY A 184 4.96 -0.25 -8.08
N LEU A 185 6.15 0.15 -8.52
CA LEU A 185 6.48 1.48 -9.01
C LEU A 185 7.10 1.33 -10.40
N VAL A 186 6.43 1.81 -11.44
CA VAL A 186 6.80 1.47 -12.83
C VAL A 186 6.61 2.67 -13.73
N PHE A 187 7.66 3.06 -14.45
CA PHE A 187 7.51 3.95 -15.61
C PHE A 187 7.17 3.15 -16.87
N LEU A 188 6.13 3.56 -17.57
CA LEU A 188 5.75 2.98 -18.86
C LEU A 188 6.52 3.62 -20.02
N GLU A 189 6.58 2.91 -21.14
CA GLU A 189 7.00 3.45 -22.43
C GLU A 189 5.97 4.47 -22.91
N TYR A 190 6.10 5.71 -22.46
CA TYR A 190 5.25 6.80 -22.89
C TYR A 190 5.84 7.47 -24.13
N LYS A 191 5.04 7.62 -25.19
CA LYS A 191 5.42 8.49 -26.31
C LYS A 191 5.22 9.92 -25.85
N ALA A 192 6.33 10.59 -25.52
CA ALA A 192 6.33 11.98 -25.09
C ALA A 192 5.44 12.82 -26.02
N SER A 193 4.47 13.48 -25.41
CA SER A 193 3.61 14.45 -26.07
C SER A 193 4.18 15.85 -25.84
N ALA A 194 3.59 16.87 -26.47
CA ALA A 194 4.00 18.26 -26.23
C ALA A 194 3.86 18.67 -24.74
N GLN A 195 2.99 17.98 -23.99
CA GLN A 195 2.68 18.30 -22.60
C GLN A 195 3.30 17.32 -21.59
N TRP A 196 3.32 16.02 -21.90
CA TRP A 196 3.71 14.96 -20.98
C TRP A 196 4.97 14.24 -21.45
N SER A 197 5.89 13.99 -20.54
CA SER A 197 7.18 13.36 -20.80
C SER A 197 7.17 11.86 -20.49
N ALA A 198 6.47 11.45 -19.44
CA ALA A 198 6.43 10.07 -18.97
C ALA A 198 5.06 9.69 -18.37
N GLU A 199 4.81 8.40 -18.25
CA GLU A 199 3.68 7.84 -17.51
C GLU A 199 4.20 6.94 -16.38
N LEU A 200 3.78 7.21 -15.16
CA LEU A 200 4.18 6.52 -13.94
C LEU A 200 2.99 5.77 -13.34
N LEU A 201 3.13 4.46 -13.19
CA LEU A 201 2.19 3.62 -12.45
C LEU A 201 2.64 3.50 -10.99
N VAL A 202 1.72 3.80 -10.09
CA VAL A 202 1.88 3.66 -8.64
C VAL A 202 0.85 2.64 -8.17
N ILE A 203 1.31 1.53 -7.60
CA ILE A 203 0.47 0.43 -7.15
C ILE A 203 0.77 0.11 -5.69
N ASN A 204 -0.22 0.26 -4.80
CA ASN A 204 -0.06 -0.04 -3.37
C ASN A 204 -0.31 -1.53 -3.05
N TYR A 205 0.01 -1.95 -1.82
CA TYR A 205 -0.23 -3.33 -1.38
C TYR A 205 -1.72 -3.70 -1.28
N ARG A 206 -2.64 -2.74 -1.21
CA ARG A 206 -4.09 -2.99 -1.33
C ARG A 206 -4.51 -3.40 -2.75
N GLY A 207 -3.63 -3.23 -3.73
CA GLY A 207 -3.93 -3.46 -5.14
C GLY A 207 -4.66 -2.30 -5.81
N GLU A 208 -4.57 -1.09 -5.26
CA GLU A 208 -5.01 0.13 -5.94
C GLU A 208 -3.87 0.62 -6.84
N LEU A 209 -4.16 0.74 -8.12
CA LEU A 209 -3.28 1.28 -9.13
C LEU A 209 -3.75 2.68 -9.52
N ARG A 210 -2.80 3.61 -9.62
CA ARG A 210 -3.00 4.93 -10.21
C ARG A 210 -1.95 5.19 -11.27
N SER A 211 -2.38 5.65 -12.42
CA SER A 211 -1.49 6.13 -13.48
C SER A 211 -1.39 7.65 -13.42
N TYR A 212 -0.16 8.16 -13.45
CA TYR A 212 0.16 9.58 -13.47
C TYR A 212 0.93 9.95 -14.73
N LEU A 213 0.45 10.95 -15.45
CA LEU A 213 1.21 11.61 -16.51
C LEU A 213 2.12 12.66 -15.88
N VAL A 214 3.39 12.64 -16.26
CA VAL A 214 4.45 13.46 -15.67
C VAL A 214 5.02 14.42 -16.71
N SER A 215 5.16 15.69 -16.37
CA SER A 215 5.82 16.70 -17.19
C SER A 215 7.10 17.21 -16.51
N VAL A 216 8.21 17.19 -17.25
CA VAL A 216 9.57 17.54 -16.76
C VAL A 216 10.08 18.85 -17.37
N GLY A 217 9.29 19.48 -18.25
CA GLY A 217 9.66 20.70 -18.96
C GLY A 217 9.50 21.97 -18.12
N THR A 218 9.09 23.05 -18.78
CA THR A 218 8.86 24.36 -18.14
C THR A 218 7.78 24.36 -17.07
N ASN A 219 6.83 23.41 -17.14
CA ASN A 219 5.74 23.26 -16.17
C ASN A 219 5.85 21.91 -15.45
N GLN A 220 6.78 21.81 -14.50
CA GLN A 220 6.94 20.64 -13.63
C GLN A 220 5.61 20.33 -12.93
N SER A 221 4.94 19.28 -13.37
CA SER A 221 3.60 18.94 -12.93
C SER A 221 3.27 17.49 -13.22
N TYR A 222 2.25 16.99 -12.53
CA TYR A 222 1.70 15.67 -12.76
C TYR A 222 0.17 15.74 -12.83
N GLN A 223 -0.44 14.81 -13.55
CA GLN A 223 -1.88 14.64 -13.62
C GLN A 223 -2.25 13.16 -13.51
N GLU A 224 -3.24 12.83 -12.67
CA GLU A 224 -3.80 11.48 -12.64
C GLU A 224 -4.56 11.21 -13.95
N SER A 225 -4.15 10.16 -14.66
CA SER A 225 -4.79 9.72 -15.91
C SER A 225 -5.99 8.82 -15.62
N HIS A 226 -5.77 7.76 -14.84
CA HIS A 226 -6.79 6.78 -14.51
C HIS A 226 -6.39 6.00 -13.25
N SER A 227 -7.39 5.36 -12.64
CA SER A 227 -7.23 4.44 -11.52
C SER A 227 -7.82 3.08 -11.84
N PHE A 228 -7.27 2.04 -11.22
CA PHE A 228 -7.73 0.66 -11.35
C PHE A 228 -7.55 -0.07 -10.01
N SER A 229 -8.39 -1.07 -9.73
CA SER A 229 -8.26 -1.88 -8.52
C SER A 229 -8.17 -3.37 -8.84
N PHE A 230 -7.13 -4.01 -8.31
CA PHE A 230 -6.94 -5.44 -8.35
C PHE A 230 -7.73 -6.18 -7.24
N SER A 231 -8.42 -5.46 -6.36
CA SER A 231 -9.12 -6.04 -5.20
C SER A 231 -10.14 -7.13 -5.55
N GLY A 232 -10.75 -7.04 -6.75
CA GLY A 232 -11.65 -8.07 -7.26
C GLY A 232 -10.96 -9.41 -7.57
N HIS A 233 -9.66 -9.41 -7.88
CA HIS A 233 -8.85 -10.62 -8.10
C HIS A 233 -7.99 -10.99 -6.88
N TYR A 234 -7.52 -9.99 -6.15
CA TYR A 234 -6.70 -10.12 -4.95
C TYR A 234 -7.38 -9.43 -3.76
N PRO A 235 -8.31 -10.11 -3.07
CA PRO A 235 -9.05 -9.53 -1.95
C PRO A 235 -8.16 -9.22 -0.73
N HIS A 236 -7.04 -9.93 -0.60
CA HIS A 236 -6.00 -9.71 0.41
C HIS A 236 -4.85 -8.83 -0.10
N GLY A 237 -5.08 -8.15 -1.23
CA GLY A 237 -4.14 -7.30 -1.95
C GLY A 237 -2.98 -8.03 -2.59
N ILE A 238 -2.04 -7.23 -3.07
CA ILE A 238 -0.93 -7.65 -3.92
C ILE A 238 0.37 -7.52 -3.14
N ASN A 239 1.35 -8.34 -3.48
CA ASN A 239 2.67 -8.34 -2.84
C ASN A 239 3.73 -7.67 -3.73
N THR A 240 3.61 -7.84 -5.04
CA THR A 240 4.59 -7.32 -5.99
C THR A 240 3.96 -7.15 -7.37
N ALA A 241 4.40 -6.13 -8.10
CA ALA A 241 3.99 -5.91 -9.48
C ALA A 241 5.19 -5.46 -10.31
N ILE A 242 5.33 -6.05 -11.50
CA ILE A 242 6.39 -5.74 -12.45
C ILE A 242 5.81 -5.59 -13.85
N TYR A 243 6.43 -4.77 -14.68
CA TYR A 243 5.98 -4.55 -16.05
C TYR A 243 6.93 -5.18 -17.06
N HIS A 244 6.35 -5.88 -18.03
CA HIS A 244 7.05 -6.50 -19.14
C HIS A 244 6.84 -5.65 -20.41
N PRO A 245 7.84 -4.86 -20.83
CA PRO A 245 7.70 -3.90 -21.94
C PRO A 245 7.38 -4.57 -23.27
N GLY A 246 8.07 -5.67 -23.62
CA GLY A 246 7.93 -6.32 -24.93
C GLY A 246 6.54 -6.89 -25.24
N HIS A 247 5.77 -7.24 -24.21
CA HIS A 247 4.38 -7.73 -24.36
C HIS A 247 3.35 -6.75 -23.80
N ARG A 248 3.78 -5.62 -23.23
CA ARG A 248 2.95 -4.63 -22.52
C ARG A 248 2.04 -5.28 -21.48
N LEU A 249 2.64 -6.14 -20.66
CA LEU A 249 1.96 -6.88 -19.60
C LEU A 249 2.41 -6.37 -18.24
N LEU A 250 1.45 -6.06 -17.39
CA LEU A 250 1.66 -5.90 -15.96
C LEU A 250 1.48 -7.27 -15.30
N LEU A 251 2.56 -7.80 -14.75
CA LEU A 251 2.56 -9.05 -13.99
C LEU A 251 2.37 -8.71 -12.52
N VAL A 252 1.38 -9.33 -11.89
CA VAL A 252 1.00 -9.06 -10.50
C VAL A 252 1.10 -10.36 -9.72
N GLY A 253 1.76 -10.29 -8.57
CA GLY A 253 1.93 -11.38 -7.61
C GLY A 253 1.20 -11.05 -6.31
N GLY A 254 0.41 -12.00 -5.83
CA GLY A 254 -0.31 -11.92 -4.56
C GLY A 254 -0.25 -13.25 -3.81
N CYS A 255 -1.21 -13.47 -2.91
CA CYS A 255 -1.33 -14.70 -2.14
C CYS A 255 -1.94 -15.84 -2.97
N GLU A 256 -1.57 -17.07 -2.62
CA GLU A 256 -2.13 -18.26 -3.24
C GLU A 256 -3.62 -18.39 -2.93
N THR A 257 -4.39 -18.87 -3.92
CA THR A 257 -5.82 -19.13 -3.78
C THR A 257 -6.12 -20.57 -4.17
N ALA A 258 -6.90 -21.25 -3.33
CA ALA A 258 -7.28 -22.65 -3.51
C ALA A 258 -8.64 -22.81 -4.22
N GLU A 259 -9.07 -21.82 -5.00
CA GLU A 259 -10.32 -21.90 -5.75
C GLU A 259 -10.24 -22.96 -6.85
N LEU A 260 -11.27 -23.81 -6.93
CA LEU A 260 -11.36 -24.83 -7.97
C LEU A 260 -11.65 -24.18 -9.32
N GLY A 261 -10.86 -24.55 -10.33
CA GLY A 261 -11.09 -24.19 -11.73
C GLY A 261 -10.35 -22.95 -12.25
N ILE A 262 -9.43 -22.40 -11.46
CA ILE A 262 -8.51 -21.37 -11.91
C ILE A 262 -7.24 -21.97 -12.52
N SER A 263 -6.56 -21.21 -13.38
CA SER A 263 -5.27 -21.62 -13.95
C SER A 263 -4.21 -21.85 -12.86
N LYS A 264 -3.21 -22.69 -13.16
CA LYS A 264 -2.09 -22.96 -12.23
C LYS A 264 -1.39 -21.69 -11.75
N ALA A 265 -1.16 -20.73 -12.65
CA ALA A 265 -0.56 -19.45 -12.31
C ALA A 265 -1.39 -18.69 -11.27
N ALA A 266 -2.70 -18.58 -11.49
CA ALA A 266 -3.62 -17.93 -10.56
C ALA A 266 -3.65 -18.63 -9.19
N SER A 267 -3.61 -19.97 -9.16
CA SER A 267 -3.55 -20.73 -7.90
C SER A 267 -2.28 -20.42 -7.09
N CYS A 268 -1.17 -20.12 -7.78
CA CYS A 268 0.08 -19.69 -7.18
C CYS A 268 0.14 -18.17 -6.88
N GLY A 269 -0.98 -17.46 -7.00
CA GLY A 269 -1.05 -16.01 -6.78
C GLY A 269 -0.49 -15.16 -7.92
N LEU A 270 -0.25 -15.73 -9.11
CA LEU A 270 0.30 -15.02 -10.28
C LEU A 270 -0.78 -14.68 -11.31
N SER A 271 -0.81 -13.43 -11.74
CA SER A 271 -1.68 -12.97 -12.84
C SER A 271 -0.96 -12.03 -13.80
N ALA A 272 -1.39 -12.02 -15.05
CA ALA A 272 -0.90 -11.10 -16.08
C ALA A 272 -2.05 -10.22 -16.57
N TRP A 273 -1.78 -8.92 -16.71
CA TRP A 273 -2.75 -7.91 -17.10
C TRP A 273 -2.22 -7.13 -18.29
N ARG A 274 -2.97 -7.12 -19.38
CA ARG A 274 -2.64 -6.30 -20.55
C ARG A 274 -3.04 -4.86 -20.28
N VAL A 275 -2.11 -3.94 -20.51
CA VAL A 275 -2.38 -2.50 -20.45
C VAL A 275 -3.08 -2.06 -21.74
N LEU A 276 -4.19 -1.36 -21.59
CA LEU A 276 -5.07 -0.88 -22.64
C LEU A 276 -5.11 0.66 -22.62
N SER A 277 -5.26 1.29 -23.78
CA SER A 277 -5.32 2.76 -23.88
C SER A 277 -6.61 3.39 -23.36
N GLY A 278 -7.63 2.59 -23.07
CA GLY A 278 -8.93 3.06 -22.59
C GLY A 278 -9.57 2.06 -21.64
N SER A 279 -10.65 2.48 -20.98
CA SER A 279 -11.39 1.66 -20.02
C SER A 279 -11.66 0.24 -20.55
N PRO A 280 -11.37 -0.82 -19.77
CA PRO A 280 -11.06 -0.83 -18.34
C PRO A 280 -9.59 -0.56 -17.97
N TYR A 281 -8.76 -0.11 -18.93
CA TYR A 281 -7.30 0.14 -18.83
C TYR A 281 -6.44 -1.09 -18.56
N TYR A 282 -6.95 -2.07 -17.81
CA TYR A 282 -6.27 -3.33 -17.52
C TYR A 282 -7.22 -4.49 -17.76
N LYS A 283 -6.77 -5.46 -18.53
CA LYS A 283 -7.52 -6.69 -18.80
C LYS A 283 -6.66 -7.90 -18.49
N GLN A 284 -7.16 -8.78 -17.63
CA GLN A 284 -6.48 -10.03 -17.30
C GLN A 284 -6.30 -10.90 -18.55
N VAL A 285 -5.11 -11.43 -18.72
CA VAL A 285 -4.78 -12.42 -19.76
C VAL A 285 -5.09 -13.79 -19.20
N THR A 286 -6.14 -14.43 -19.71
CA THR A 286 -6.46 -15.82 -19.39
C THR A 286 -5.81 -16.73 -20.43
N ASN A 287 -5.07 -17.74 -19.97
CA ASN A 287 -4.47 -18.71 -20.86
C ASN A 287 -5.55 -19.70 -21.31
N GLY A 288 -5.96 -19.65 -22.58
CA GLY A 288 -7.03 -20.49 -23.13
C GLY A 288 -6.74 -22.00 -23.15
N GLY A 289 -5.52 -22.42 -22.78
CA GLY A 289 -5.10 -23.81 -22.71
C GLY A 289 -5.55 -24.57 -21.45
N ASP A 290 -5.85 -23.87 -20.36
CA ASP A 290 -6.48 -24.44 -19.16
C ASP A 290 -7.98 -24.13 -19.20
N ARG A 291 -8.68 -24.66 -20.22
CA ARG A 291 -10.13 -24.78 -20.13
C ARG A 291 -10.45 -25.85 -19.10
N VAL A 292 -10.45 -25.46 -17.82
CA VAL A 292 -11.28 -26.17 -16.85
C VAL A 292 -12.69 -26.02 -17.38
N THR A 293 -13.33 -27.15 -17.70
CA THR A 293 -14.74 -27.20 -18.07
C THR A 293 -15.55 -26.39 -17.07
N GLU A 294 -16.00 -25.20 -17.48
CA GLU A 294 -17.06 -24.49 -16.78
C GLU A 294 -18.31 -25.37 -16.90
N VAL A 295 -18.59 -26.15 -15.85
CA VAL A 295 -19.90 -26.78 -15.71
C VAL A 295 -20.91 -25.63 -15.64
N PRO A 296 -21.96 -25.62 -16.49
CA PRO A 296 -22.96 -24.56 -16.46
C PRO A 296 -23.53 -24.42 -15.06
N LYS A 297 -23.56 -23.18 -14.54
CA LYS A 297 -24.18 -22.83 -13.25
C LYS A 297 -25.71 -22.96 -13.37
N THR A 298 -26.20 -24.19 -13.40
CA THR A 298 -27.61 -24.53 -13.27
C THR A 298 -27.79 -25.35 -12.00
N LEU A 299 -28.73 -24.89 -11.16
CA LEU A 299 -29.13 -25.37 -9.82
C LEU A 299 -28.20 -24.84 -8.71
N GLY A 300 -28.65 -24.08 -7.71
CA GLY A 300 -29.98 -23.90 -7.12
C GLY A 300 -29.81 -24.00 -5.61
N LEU A 301 -29.96 -22.88 -4.88
CA LEU A 301 -30.10 -22.73 -3.41
C LEU A 301 -29.10 -23.41 -2.43
N LEU A 302 -28.21 -24.31 -2.83
CA LEU A 302 -27.27 -24.99 -1.92
C LEU A 302 -25.93 -24.25 -1.70
N LYS A 303 -25.73 -23.11 -2.36
CA LYS A 303 -24.49 -22.31 -2.25
C LYS A 303 -24.39 -21.46 -0.98
N LEU A 304 -25.44 -21.45 -0.16
CA LEU A 304 -25.44 -20.77 1.15
C LEU A 304 -24.89 -21.64 2.29
N LEU A 305 -24.60 -22.92 2.03
CA LEU A 305 -24.14 -23.90 3.03
C LEU A 305 -22.71 -24.40 2.80
N SER A 306 -21.94 -23.78 1.89
CA SER A 306 -20.48 -23.96 1.89
C SER A 306 -19.90 -23.20 3.08
N VAL A 307 -20.04 -23.79 4.26
CA VAL A 307 -19.20 -23.51 5.42
C VAL A 307 -17.78 -23.62 4.91
N LYS A 308 -17.12 -22.47 4.76
CA LYS A 308 -15.69 -22.38 4.51
C LYS A 308 -15.04 -23.20 5.61
N LEU A 309 -14.59 -24.41 5.29
CA LEU A 309 -13.67 -25.14 6.14
C LEU A 309 -12.50 -24.18 6.32
N SER A 310 -12.35 -23.70 7.54
CA SER A 310 -11.30 -22.79 7.96
C SER A 310 -9.98 -23.21 7.30
N PRO A 311 -9.11 -22.26 6.90
CA PRO A 311 -7.73 -22.64 6.60
C PRO A 311 -7.25 -23.45 7.81
N ARG A 312 -6.59 -24.58 7.55
CA ARG A 312 -6.04 -25.45 8.60
C ARG A 312 -5.42 -24.54 9.65
N LEU A 313 -5.96 -24.56 10.86
CA LEU A 313 -5.54 -23.70 11.96
C LEU A 313 -4.02 -23.85 12.12
N GLY A 314 -3.26 -22.83 11.70
CA GLY A 314 -1.80 -22.80 11.78
C GLY A 314 -1.00 -22.88 10.48
N GLN A 315 -1.60 -23.04 9.28
CA GLN A 315 -0.83 -22.97 8.03
C GLN A 315 -0.92 -21.55 7.44
N GLU A 316 0.18 -20.79 7.53
CA GLU A 316 0.31 -19.49 6.87
C GLU A 316 0.03 -19.61 5.37
N GLN A 317 -0.75 -18.67 4.83
CA GLN A 317 -1.03 -18.60 3.40
C GLN A 317 0.26 -18.28 2.65
N ASP A 318 0.67 -19.15 1.72
CA ASP A 318 1.82 -18.88 0.85
C ASP A 318 1.44 -17.84 -0.22
N GLY A 319 2.43 -17.23 -0.84
CA GLY A 319 2.22 -16.17 -1.81
C GLY A 319 3.51 -15.72 -2.44
N ILE A 320 3.42 -15.00 -3.56
CA ILE A 320 4.59 -14.49 -4.26
C ILE A 320 5.17 -13.32 -3.48
N PHE A 321 6.43 -13.42 -3.08
CA PHE A 321 7.17 -12.37 -2.40
C PHE A 321 7.82 -11.40 -3.39
N LYS A 322 8.58 -11.95 -4.34
CA LYS A 322 9.34 -11.15 -5.33
C LYS A 322 9.32 -11.84 -6.68
N MET A 323 9.32 -11.02 -7.73
CA MET A 323 9.38 -11.47 -9.11
C MET A 323 10.55 -10.81 -9.84
N GLY A 324 11.10 -11.49 -10.83
CA GLY A 324 12.16 -10.98 -11.69
C GLY A 324 12.02 -11.52 -13.10
N LEU A 325 12.17 -10.63 -14.09
CA LEU A 325 12.21 -11.02 -15.49
C LEU A 325 13.63 -11.45 -15.88
N SER A 326 13.69 -12.44 -16.75
CA SER A 326 14.90 -12.77 -17.50
C SER A 326 15.34 -11.61 -18.42
N PRO A 327 16.63 -11.49 -18.77
CA PRO A 327 17.11 -10.42 -19.62
C PRO A 327 16.46 -10.34 -21.01
N ASP A 328 16.04 -11.48 -21.56
CA ASP A 328 15.32 -11.59 -22.83
C ASP A 328 13.79 -11.43 -22.68
N GLY A 329 13.29 -11.35 -21.44
CA GLY A 329 11.86 -11.22 -21.11
C GLY A 329 11.03 -12.50 -21.32
N SER A 330 11.66 -13.62 -21.70
CA SER A 330 10.93 -14.85 -22.04
C SER A 330 10.48 -15.65 -20.81
N LEU A 331 11.20 -15.49 -19.70
CA LEU A 331 10.96 -16.16 -18.42
C LEU A 331 10.73 -15.16 -17.28
N LEU A 332 9.91 -15.59 -16.34
CA LEU A 332 9.65 -14.94 -15.06
C LEU A 332 10.06 -15.88 -13.93
N ALA A 333 10.95 -15.42 -13.05
CA ALA A 333 11.23 -16.05 -11.78
C ALA A 333 10.36 -15.43 -10.68
N ALA A 334 9.78 -16.27 -9.82
CA ALA A 334 9.01 -15.86 -8.66
C ALA A 334 9.48 -16.63 -7.41
N ILE A 335 9.78 -15.89 -6.35
CA ILE A 335 10.11 -16.43 -5.02
C ILE A 335 8.88 -16.26 -4.14
N HIS A 336 8.50 -17.31 -3.41
CA HIS A 336 7.31 -17.34 -2.56
C HIS A 336 7.66 -17.10 -1.08
N PHE A 337 6.66 -16.86 -0.23
CA PHE A 337 6.85 -16.72 1.23
C PHE A 337 7.47 -17.96 1.85
N SER A 338 7.14 -19.12 1.28
CA SER A 338 7.75 -20.40 1.62
C SER A 338 9.20 -20.58 1.11
N GLY A 339 9.81 -19.58 0.47
CA GLY A 339 11.12 -19.77 -0.18
C GLY A 339 11.07 -20.70 -1.39
N LYS A 340 9.89 -21.20 -1.79
CA LYS A 340 9.69 -21.92 -3.05
C LYS A 340 10.06 -21.00 -4.22
N LEU A 341 10.85 -21.52 -5.16
CA LEU A 341 11.21 -20.84 -6.40
C LEU A 341 10.37 -21.42 -7.53
N SER A 342 9.74 -20.57 -8.33
CA SER A 342 9.01 -20.98 -9.53
C SER A 342 9.40 -20.16 -10.76
N ILE A 343 9.48 -20.85 -11.90
CA ILE A 343 9.83 -20.27 -13.20
C ILE A 343 8.66 -20.43 -14.15
N TRP A 344 8.30 -19.36 -14.85
CA TRP A 344 7.14 -19.26 -15.73
C TRP A 344 7.54 -18.71 -17.09
N ALA A 345 6.99 -19.27 -18.17
CA ALA A 345 7.18 -18.74 -19.51
C ALA A 345 6.21 -17.59 -19.80
N ILE A 346 6.74 -16.44 -20.22
CA ILE A 346 5.98 -15.24 -20.62
C ILE A 346 5.75 -15.27 -22.14
N PRO A 347 4.57 -14.86 -22.65
CA PRO A 347 3.41 -14.32 -21.92
C PRO A 347 2.42 -15.39 -21.43
N SER A 348 2.70 -16.68 -21.68
CA SER A 348 1.74 -17.76 -21.46
C SER A 348 1.45 -18.06 -19.98
N LEU A 349 2.32 -17.64 -19.05
CA LEU A 349 2.32 -18.07 -17.65
C LEU A 349 2.27 -19.60 -17.49
N LYS A 350 2.90 -20.34 -18.41
CA LYS A 350 3.11 -21.79 -18.24
C LYS A 350 4.28 -22.03 -17.30
N GLN A 351 4.06 -22.80 -16.25
CA GLN A 351 5.11 -23.16 -15.29
C GLN A 351 6.14 -24.06 -15.98
N GLN A 352 7.41 -23.64 -15.98
CA GLN A 352 8.54 -24.39 -16.52
C GLN A 352 9.24 -25.21 -15.43
N GLY A 353 9.29 -24.69 -14.20
CA GLY A 353 9.93 -25.38 -13.09
C GLY A 353 9.47 -24.82 -11.75
N VAL A 354 9.48 -25.69 -10.74
CA VAL A 354 9.22 -25.35 -9.33
C VAL A 354 10.19 -26.14 -8.49
N TRP A 355 10.81 -25.46 -7.54
CA TRP A 355 11.70 -26.05 -6.55
C TRP A 355 11.24 -25.57 -5.18
N ARG A 356 10.98 -26.52 -4.29
CA ARG A 356 10.81 -26.23 -2.87
C ARG A 356 12.14 -25.74 -2.30
N GLN A 357 12.08 -25.22 -1.08
CA GLN A 357 13.27 -24.65 -0.47
C GLN A 357 14.35 -25.71 -0.21
N ASP A 358 13.96 -26.90 0.22
CA ASP A 358 14.80 -28.07 0.47
C ASP A 358 15.42 -28.67 -0.80
N GLU A 359 14.84 -28.38 -1.96
CA GLU A 359 15.32 -28.83 -3.28
C GLU A 359 16.32 -27.84 -3.91
N GLN A 360 16.54 -26.67 -3.30
CA GLN A 360 17.41 -25.64 -3.86
C GLN A 360 18.88 -25.86 -3.51
N PRO A 361 19.82 -25.51 -4.41
CA PRO A 361 21.24 -25.58 -4.14
C PRO A 361 21.63 -24.78 -2.89
N GLY A 362 22.51 -25.33 -2.06
CA GLY A 362 22.98 -24.66 -0.84
C GLY A 362 21.97 -24.65 0.31
N TYR A 363 20.83 -25.38 0.21
CA TYR A 363 19.85 -25.44 1.30
C TYR A 363 20.46 -25.86 2.64
N ASN A 364 21.31 -26.90 2.63
CA ASN A 364 21.97 -27.40 3.84
C ASN A 364 23.02 -26.44 4.42
N GLU A 365 23.46 -25.44 3.64
CA GLU A 365 24.42 -24.42 4.07
C GLU A 365 23.72 -23.19 4.68
N LEU A 366 22.42 -23.05 4.45
CA LEU A 366 21.57 -21.97 4.97
C LEU A 366 20.88 -22.41 6.25
N ASN A 367 20.56 -21.47 7.15
CA ASN A 367 19.75 -21.75 8.33
C ASN A 367 18.33 -22.20 7.88
N PRO A 368 17.94 -23.48 8.06
CA PRO A 368 16.65 -23.97 7.61
C PRO A 368 15.46 -23.33 8.36
N ASP A 369 15.71 -22.82 9.58
CA ASP A 369 14.73 -22.19 10.46
C ASP A 369 14.65 -20.66 10.29
N TRP A 370 15.16 -20.12 9.18
CA TRP A 370 15.11 -18.67 8.88
C TRP A 370 13.67 -18.10 8.93
N ARG A 371 12.63 -18.92 8.70
CA ARG A 371 11.22 -18.49 8.79
C ARG A 371 10.77 -18.24 10.24
N LEU A 372 11.32 -19.00 11.18
CA LEU A 372 11.02 -18.91 12.61
C LEU A 372 11.97 -17.96 13.33
N SER A 373 13.10 -17.64 12.69
CA SER A 373 14.07 -16.71 13.23
C SER A 373 13.45 -15.30 13.32
N PRO A 374 13.54 -14.61 14.46
CA PRO A 374 13.02 -13.25 14.63
C PRO A 374 13.86 -12.20 13.87
N GLU A 375 15.06 -12.58 13.43
CA GLU A 375 16.03 -11.74 12.70
C GLU A 375 16.19 -12.19 11.24
#